data_AF-A0A8T4HYB8-F1
#
_entry.id   AF-A0A8T4HYB8-F1
#
_cell.length_a   1.000
_cell.length_b   1.000
_cell.length_c   1.000
_cell.angle_alpha   90.00
_cell.angle_beta   90.00
_cell.angle_gamma   90.00
#
_symmetry.space_group_name_H-M   'P 1'
#
loop_
_entity.id
_entity.type
_entity.pdbx_description
1 polymer ?
#
loop_
_entity_poly.entity_id
_entity_poly.type
_entity_poly.pdbx_seq_one_letter_code
_entity_poly.pdbx_strand_id
1 'polypeptide(L)'
;ADGGGGVSGEAIEFHWLATISVGSMRMTRAGTIGAIPGMHTRPSTVLALIKGLKEQHGDNLVVLFLSLEPNELPGAPEAGGR
;
A
#
# COMPACT_ATOMS: atom_id res chain seq x y z
N ALA A 1 -34.03 16.61 -13.06
CA ALA A 1 -32.88 17.19 -12.34
C ALA A 1 -32.16 16.04 -11.69
N ASP A 2 -31.25 15.42 -12.44
CA ASP A 2 -30.49 14.26 -11.95
C ASP A 2 -29.33 14.79 -11.10
N GLY A 3 -29.53 14.74 -9.79
CA GLY A 3 -28.50 14.98 -8.80
C GLY A 3 -27.48 13.84 -8.84
N GLY A 4 -26.56 13.89 -9.80
CA GLY A 4 -25.37 13.07 -9.81
C GLY A 4 -24.46 13.49 -8.66
N GLY A 5 -24.69 12.91 -7.49
CA GLY A 5 -23.80 13.03 -6.34
C GLY A 5 -22.45 12.42 -6.70
N GLY A 6 -21.56 13.26 -7.22
CA GLY A 6 -20.16 12.90 -7.41
C GLY A 6 -19.58 12.56 -6.04
N VAL A 7 -19.27 11.29 -5.82
CA VAL A 7 -18.40 10.87 -4.73
C VAL A 7 -17.05 11.49 -5.04
N SER A 8 -16.81 12.71 -4.57
CA SER A 8 -15.45 13.26 -4.43
C SER A 8 -14.79 12.47 -3.30
N GLY A 9 -14.51 11.20 -3.56
CA GLY A 9 -13.82 10.34 -2.62
C GLY A 9 -12.40 10.82 -2.54
N GLU A 10 -12.10 11.61 -1.53
CA GLU A 10 -10.72 11.91 -1.14
C GLU A 10 -9.96 10.58 -1.01
N ALA A 11 -8.76 10.51 -1.60
CA ALA A 11 -7.96 9.30 -1.54
C ALA A 11 -7.53 9.05 -0.09
N ILE A 12 -7.83 7.86 0.43
CA ILE A 12 -7.32 7.41 1.72
C ILE A 12 -5.93 6.84 1.50
N GLU A 13 -4.98 7.24 2.36
CA GLU A 13 -3.63 6.71 2.33
C GLU A 13 -3.53 5.36 3.05
N PHE A 14 -2.95 4.37 2.39
CA PHE A 14 -2.58 3.08 2.97
C PHE A 14 -1.07 2.97 3.02
N HIS A 15 -0.54 2.63 4.20
CA HIS A 15 0.86 2.27 4.34
C HIS A 15 1.07 0.82 3.92
N TRP A 16 2.20 0.54 3.29
CA TRP A 16 2.62 -0.81 2.95
C TRP A 16 4.05 -1.06 3.40
N LEU A 17 4.33 -2.31 3.76
CA LEU A 17 5.65 -2.84 4.02
C LEU A 17 5.80 -4.13 3.23
N ALA A 18 6.85 -4.22 2.41
CA ALA A 18 7.14 -5.38 1.59
C ALA A 18 8.60 -5.80 1.71
N THR A 19 8.81 -7.11 1.90
CA THR A 19 10.11 -7.72 1.61
C THR A 19 10.10 -8.18 0.17
N ILE A 20 11.06 -7.67 -0.60
CA ILE A 20 11.25 -7.96 -2.02
C ILE A 20 12.51 -8.81 -2.15
N SER A 21 12.39 -9.95 -2.85
CA SER A 21 13.52 -10.81 -3.17
C SER A 21 13.71 -10.89 -4.68
N VAL A 22 14.93 -10.60 -5.16
CA VAL A 22 15.32 -10.65 -6.58
C VAL A 22 16.66 -11.36 -6.69
N GLY A 23 16.67 -12.58 -7.22
CA GLY A 23 17.87 -13.44 -7.21
C GLY A 23 18.36 -13.70 -5.78
N SER A 24 19.64 -13.40 -5.50
CA SER A 24 20.23 -13.50 -4.15
C SER A 24 20.00 -12.26 -3.28
N MET A 25 19.44 -11.17 -3.84
CA MET A 25 19.21 -9.93 -3.12
C MET A 25 17.86 -9.96 -2.41
N ARG A 26 17.86 -9.56 -1.13
CA ARG A 26 16.65 -9.37 -0.32
C ARG A 26 16.65 -7.97 0.27
N MET A 27 15.56 -7.24 0.12
CA MET A 27 15.39 -5.91 0.69
C MET A 27 14.00 -5.76 1.31
N THR A 28 13.91 -4.96 2.37
CA THR A 28 12.62 -4.55 2.94
C THR A 28 12.38 -3.09 2.64
N ARG A 29 11.20 -2.76 2.11
CA ARG A 29 10.79 -1.41 1.74
C ARG A 29 9.41 -1.11 2.29
N ALA A 30 9.19 0.16 2.62
CA ALA A 30 7.89 0.68 3.01
C ALA A 30 7.52 1.87 2.11
N GLY A 31 6.23 2.18 2.05
CA GLY A 31 5.72 3.34 1.33
C GLY A 31 4.23 3.55 1.56
N THR A 32 3.63 4.42 0.76
CA THR A 32 2.20 4.73 0.82
C THR A 32 1.53 4.55 -0.53
N ILE A 33 0.22 4.29 -0.53
CA ILE A 33 -0.62 4.23 -1.72
C ILE A 33 -1.98 4.86 -1.43
N GLY A 34 -2.43 5.76 -2.29
CA GLY A 34 -3.76 6.37 -2.20
C GLY A 34 -4.82 5.44 -2.80
N ALA A 35 -5.95 5.27 -2.11
CA ALA A 35 -7.10 4.55 -2.64
C ALA A 35 -8.39 5.35 -2.43
N ILE A 36 -9.17 5.49 -3.50
CA ILE A 36 -10.46 6.19 -3.47
C ILE A 36 -11.55 5.25 -2.92
N PRO A 37 -12.25 5.59 -1.81
CA PRO A 37 -13.34 4.78 -1.27
C PRO A 37 -14.46 4.55 -2.29
N GLY A 38 -14.98 3.33 -2.34
CA GLY A 38 -16.06 2.95 -3.27
C GLY A 38 -15.61 2.71 -4.72
N MET A 39 -14.41 3.16 -5.11
CA MET A 39 -13.79 2.83 -6.40
C MET A 39 -12.68 1.79 -6.29
N HIS A 40 -11.87 1.87 -5.23
CA HIS A 40 -10.80 0.92 -4.96
C HIS A 40 -11.21 -0.04 -3.85
N THR A 41 -10.96 -1.32 -4.09
CA THR A 41 -11.03 -2.39 -3.11
C THR A 41 -9.61 -2.78 -2.65
N ARG A 42 -9.49 -3.46 -1.51
CA ARG A 42 -8.20 -4.03 -1.05
C ARG A 42 -7.48 -4.81 -2.17
N PRO A 43 -8.14 -5.73 -2.92
CA PRO A 43 -7.51 -6.40 -4.05
C PRO A 43 -6.96 -5.45 -5.13
N SER A 44 -7.71 -4.43 -5.55
CA SER A 44 -7.23 -3.50 -6.58
C SER A 44 -6.02 -2.67 -6.12
N THR A 45 -5.99 -2.28 -4.85
CA THR A 45 -4.86 -1.54 -4.27
C THR A 45 -3.61 -2.43 -4.20
N VAL A 46 -3.77 -3.70 -3.83
CA VAL A 46 -2.68 -4.69 -3.82
C VAL A 46 -2.15 -4.93 -5.24
N LEU A 47 -3.02 -5.09 -6.23
CA LEU A 47 -2.61 -5.28 -7.63
C LEU A 47 -1.85 -4.07 -8.19
N ALA A 48 -2.29 -2.86 -7.86
CA ALA A 48 -1.59 -1.64 -8.26
C ALA A 48 -0.18 -1.57 -7.65
N LEU A 49 -0.05 -1.93 -6.36
CA LEU A 49 1.25 -2.03 -5.68
C LEU A 49 2.16 -3.08 -6.32
N ILE A 50 1.65 -4.30 -6.56
CA ILE A 50 2.43 -5.36 -7.24
C ILE A 50 2.89 -4.90 -8.61
N LYS A 51 2.01 -4.24 -9.39
CA LYS A 51 2.34 -3.72 -10.72
C LYS A 51 3.51 -2.72 -10.63
N GLY A 52 3.44 -1.75 -9.72
CA GLY A 52 4.52 -0.79 -9.53
C GLY A 52 5.85 -1.43 -9.09
N LEU A 53 5.79 -2.44 -8.20
CA LEU A 53 7.00 -3.19 -7.80
C LEU A 53 7.61 -3.97 -8.97
N LYS A 54 6.77 -4.57 -9.83
CA LYS A 54 7.22 -5.29 -11.03
C LYS A 54 7.84 -4.36 -12.07
N GLU A 55 7.28 -3.16 -12.26
CA GLU A 55 7.88 -2.15 -13.14
C GLU A 55 9.29 -1.75 -12.67
N GLN A 56 9.54 -1.74 -11.35
CA GLN A 56 10.86 -1.39 -10.79
C GLN A 56 11.86 -2.55 -10.76
N HIS A 57 11.39 -3.79 -10.55
CA HIS A 57 12.25 -4.94 -10.23
C HIS A 57 12.14 -6.11 -11.21
N GLY A 58 11.26 -6.03 -12.21
CA GLY A 58 10.97 -7.10 -13.16
C GLY A 58 10.01 -8.16 -12.61
N ASP A 59 9.68 -9.16 -13.43
CA ASP A 59 8.66 -10.17 -13.08
C ASP A 59 9.12 -11.22 -12.06
N ASN A 60 10.43 -11.35 -11.84
CA ASN A 60 11.03 -12.35 -10.95
C ASN A 60 11.12 -11.85 -9.49
N LEU A 61 10.01 -11.34 -8.96
CA LEU A 61 9.93 -10.85 -7.59
C LEU A 61 8.91 -11.66 -6.77
N VAL A 62 9.25 -11.87 -5.50
CA VAL A 62 8.32 -12.39 -4.50
C VAL A 62 7.98 -11.25 -3.55
N VAL A 63 6.68 -10.96 -3.40
CA VAL A 63 6.18 -9.96 -2.43
C VAL A 63 5.49 -10.67 -1.28
N LEU A 64 5.91 -10.35 -0.06
CA LEU A 64 5.16 -10.68 1.16
C LEU A 64 4.41 -9.43 1.63
N PHE A 65 3.09 -9.52 1.73
CA PHE A 65 2.23 -8.44 2.23
C PHE A 65 1.90 -8.67 3.70
N LEU A 66 2.13 -7.63 4.51
CA LEU A 66 1.65 -7.55 5.89
C LEU A 66 0.65 -6.39 5.96
N SER A 67 -0.54 -6.64 6.51
CA SER A 67 -1.49 -5.58 6.85
C SER A 67 -1.09 -5.08 8.23
N LEU A 68 -0.56 -3.86 8.30
CA LEU A 68 -0.12 -3.24 9.54
C LEU A 68 -1.07 -2.10 9.92
N GLU A 69 -1.43 -2.01 11.20
CA GLU A 69 -2.01 -0.80 11.77
C GLU A 69 -0.95 0.31 11.84
N PRO A 70 -1.32 1.61 11.85
CA PRO A 70 -0.35 2.71 11.81
C PRO A 70 0.73 2.66 12.92
N ASN A 71 0.38 2.13 14.09
CA ASN A 71 1.25 1.91 15.25
C ASN A 71 2.21 0.72 15.09
N GLU A 72 2.04 -0.12 14.07
CA GLU A 72 2.88 -1.29 13.82
C GLU A 72 4.01 -1.01 12.81
N LEU A 73 4.12 0.23 12.33
CA LEU A 73 5.19 0.65 11.42
C LEU A 73 6.51 0.83 12.20
N PRO A 74 7.65 0.31 11.68
CA PRO A 74 8.96 0.55 12.27
C PRO A 74 9.27 2.06 12.31
N GLY A 75 9.45 2.62 13.51
CA GLY A 75 9.71 4.05 13.71
C GLY A 75 8.46 4.92 13.89
N ALA A 76 7.26 4.33 13.99
CA ALA A 76 6.08 5.06 14.43
C ALA A 76 6.32 5.62 15.85
N PRO A 77 5.95 6.88 16.14
CA PRO A 77 6.01 7.40 17.49
C PRO A 77 5.16 6.50 18.39
N GLU A 78 5.70 6.07 19.53
CA GLU A 78 4.96 5.24 20.46
C GLU A 78 3.64 5.94 20.80
N ALA A 79 2.52 5.27 20.54
CA ALA A 79 1.20 5.75 20.91
C ALA A 79 1.08 5.70 22.44
N GLY A 80 1.67 6.66 23.13
CA GLY A 80 1.76 6.61 24.59
C GLY A 80 2.66 7.65 25.25
N GLY A 81 2.51 8.93 24.92
CA GLY A 81 3.00 10.04 25.76
C GLY A 81 1.82 10.65 26.52
N ARG A 82 1.76 10.38 27.83
CA ARG A 82 0.78 10.93 28.79
C ARG A 82 0.70 12.45 28.80
#